data_AF-A0A2G6DPA8-F1
#
_entry.id   AF-A0A2G6DPA8-F1
#
_cell.length_a   1.000
_cell.length_b   1.000
_cell.length_c   1.000
_cell.angle_alpha   90.00
_cell.angle_beta   90.00
_cell.angle_gamma   90.00
#
_symmetry.space_group_name_H-M   'P 1'
#
loop_
_entity.id
_entity.type
_entity.pdbx_description
1 polymer ?
#
loop_
_entity_poly.entity_id
_entity_poly.type
_entity_poly.pdbx_seq_one_letter_code
_entity_poly.pdbx_strand_id
1 'polypeptide(L)'
;MPSKILSSATIGLSGAIVEVEVDVLTQGLHNFTIVGLPDTAVKESRDRVSSAIKNSGFTPPHQCGRITVNLAPADLQKSSPIYDVPIALGFLVTTGQLSCRMDKKLFVGELALDGTVRQINGILPIVLFA
;
A
#
# COMPACT_ATOMS: atom_id res chain seq x y z
N MET A 1 -2.23 13.46 -9.91
CA MET A 1 -3.26 12.44 -10.17
C MET A 1 -2.96 11.28 -9.26
N PRO A 2 -3.96 10.71 -8.56
CA PRO A 2 -3.73 9.54 -7.72
C PRO A 2 -3.33 8.35 -8.58
N SER A 3 -2.41 7.52 -8.08
CA SER A 3 -2.20 6.18 -8.64
C SER A 3 -3.21 5.21 -8.04
N LYS A 4 -3.50 4.14 -8.79
CA LYS A 4 -4.37 3.05 -8.36
C LYS A 4 -3.64 1.72 -8.54
N ILE A 5 -3.44 1.01 -7.43
CA ILE A 5 -2.80 -0.31 -7.40
C ILE A 5 -3.82 -1.34 -6.93
N LEU A 6 -3.95 -2.45 -7.64
CA LEU A 6 -4.82 -3.55 -7.22
C LEU A 6 -4.10 -4.41 -6.18
N SER A 7 -4.84 -4.76 -5.12
CA SER A 7 -4.46 -5.65 -4.05
C SER A 7 -5.63 -6.57 -3.69
N SER A 8 -5.49 -7.36 -2.63
CA SER A 8 -6.55 -8.24 -2.13
C SER A 8 -6.56 -8.28 -0.62
N ALA A 9 -7.75 -8.43 -0.06
CA ALA A 9 -7.97 -8.89 1.30
C ALA A 9 -8.27 -10.39 1.31
N THR A 10 -8.16 -11.00 2.50
CA THR A 10 -8.73 -12.32 2.78
C THR A 10 -9.90 -12.16 3.74
N ILE A 11 -11.06 -12.69 3.37
CA ILE A 11 -12.29 -12.69 4.17
C ILE A 11 -12.67 -14.15 4.42
N GLY A 12 -12.32 -14.68 5.61
CA GLY A 12 -12.46 -16.09 5.89
C GLY A 12 -11.64 -16.94 4.92
N LEU A 13 -12.32 -17.65 4.02
CA LEU A 13 -11.70 -18.51 2.98
C LEU A 13 -11.79 -17.91 1.57
N SER A 14 -12.19 -16.65 1.44
CA SER A 14 -12.36 -15.97 0.14
C SER A 14 -11.39 -14.80 -0.01
N GLY A 15 -10.92 -14.56 -1.24
CA GLY A 15 -10.27 -13.31 -1.61
C GLY A 15 -11.29 -12.20 -1.92
N ALA A 16 -10.89 -10.95 -1.77
CA ALA A 16 -11.68 -9.79 -2.20
C ALA A 16 -10.75 -8.69 -2.74
N ILE A 17 -11.09 -8.09 -3.88
CA ILE A 17 -10.33 -6.96 -4.45
C ILE A 17 -10.27 -5.83 -3.42
N VAL A 18 -9.06 -5.30 -3.24
CA VAL A 18 -8.82 -4.02 -2.58
C VAL A 18 -8.10 -3.11 -3.55
N GLU A 19 -8.62 -1.90 -3.72
CA GLU A 19 -7.96 -0.87 -4.51
C GLU A 19 -7.19 0.04 -3.57
N VAL A 20 -5.88 0.15 -3.80
CA VAL A 20 -4.99 1.03 -3.06
C VAL A 20 -4.75 2.27 -3.91
N GLU A 21 -5.37 3.38 -3.53
CA GLU A 21 -5.19 4.66 -4.20
C GLU A 21 -4.23 5.53 -3.41
N VAL A 22 -3.24 6.11 -4.09
CA VAL A 22 -2.26 6.98 -3.45
C VAL A 22 -2.22 8.34 -4.13
N ASP A 23 -2.55 9.37 -3.36
CA ASP A 23 -2.43 10.76 -3.76
C ASP A 23 -1.33 11.47 -2.96
N VAL A 24 -0.56 12.31 -3.65
CA VAL A 24 0.55 13.07 -3.06
C VAL A 24 0.37 14.54 -3.40
N LEU A 25 0.22 15.36 -2.35
CA LEU A 25 0.19 16.81 -2.43
C LEU A 25 1.53 17.34 -1.88
N THR A 26 2.34 17.91 -2.77
CA THR A 26 3.69 18.42 -2.43
C THR A 26 3.67 19.65 -1.54
N GLN A 27 2.54 20.35 -1.45
CA GLN A 27 2.37 21.55 -0.63
C GLN A 27 1.70 21.23 0.71
N GLY A 28 2.19 21.87 1.77
CA GLY A 28 1.62 21.79 3.11
C GLY A 28 2.48 21.01 4.11
N LEU A 29 1.92 20.77 5.30
CA LEU A 29 2.60 20.02 6.36
C LEU A 29 2.71 18.54 6.00
N HIS A 30 3.87 17.97 6.34
CA HIS A 30 4.15 16.55 6.16
C HIS A 30 3.15 15.69 6.93
N ASN A 31 2.39 14.88 6.21
CA ASN A 31 1.42 13.98 6.82
C ASN A 31 1.22 12.74 5.94
N PHE A 32 1.19 11.56 6.54
CA PHE A 32 0.87 10.30 5.89
C PHE A 32 -0.39 9.74 6.54
N THR A 33 -1.50 9.70 5.78
CA THR A 33 -2.78 9.20 6.27
C THR A 33 -3.26 8.00 5.47
N ILE A 34 -3.77 6.99 6.16
CA ILE A 34 -4.41 5.81 5.56
C ILE A 34 -5.89 5.82 5.96
N VAL A 35 -6.79 5.71 4.98
CA VAL A 35 -8.25 5.70 5.14
C VAL A 35 -8.87 4.47 4.46
N GLY A 36 -10.15 4.18 4.76
CA GLY A 36 -10.84 2.97 4.26
C GLY A 36 -10.89 1.83 5.28
N LEU A 37 -11.24 2.15 6.53
CA LEU A 37 -11.29 1.22 7.68
C LEU A 37 -10.01 0.38 7.92
N PRO A 38 -8.82 1.01 8.00
CA PRO A 38 -7.61 0.31 8.40
C PRO A 38 -7.61 0.01 9.90
N ASP A 39 -7.19 -1.19 10.27
CA ASP A 39 -6.86 -1.53 11.64
C ASP A 39 -5.50 -0.93 12.07
N THR A 40 -5.06 -1.24 13.28
CA THR A 40 -3.78 -0.73 13.81
C THR A 40 -2.59 -1.22 12.98
N ALA A 41 -2.56 -2.49 12.57
CA ALA A 41 -1.45 -3.04 11.80
C ALA A 41 -1.29 -2.35 10.43
N VAL A 42 -2.41 -2.02 9.79
CA VAL A 42 -2.43 -1.25 8.54
C VAL A 42 -2.09 0.22 8.77
N LYS A 43 -2.51 0.82 9.89
CA LYS A 43 -2.08 2.21 10.22
C LYS A 43 -0.57 2.31 10.43
N GLU A 44 0.04 1.30 11.02
CA GLU A 44 1.50 1.21 11.19
C GLU A 44 2.26 1.00 9.87
N SER A 45 1.57 0.60 8.78
CA SER A 45 2.16 0.52 7.44
C SER A 45 2.82 1.82 7.03
N ARG A 46 2.34 2.98 7.50
CA ARG A 46 2.96 4.28 7.20
C ARG A 46 4.45 4.33 7.56
N ASP A 47 4.83 3.76 8.70
CA ASP A 47 6.20 3.84 9.23
C ASP A 47 7.07 2.76 8.56
N ARG A 48 6.48 1.58 8.31
CA ARG A 48 7.13 0.49 7.56
C ARG A 48 7.41 0.88 6.11
N VAL A 49 6.41 1.37 5.40
CA VAL A 49 6.53 1.84 4.02
C VAL A 49 7.54 2.99 3.92
N SER A 50 7.49 3.96 4.85
CA SER A 50 8.43 5.08 4.83
C SER A 50 9.88 4.63 5.00
N SER A 51 10.13 3.71 5.94
CA SER A 51 11.46 3.15 6.17
C SER A 51 11.93 2.29 5.00
N ALA A 52 11.06 1.42 4.49
CA ALA A 52 11.34 0.53 3.37
C ALA A 52 11.71 1.32 2.10
N ILE A 53 10.95 2.36 1.76
CA ILE A 53 11.23 3.24 0.61
C ILE A 53 12.60 3.90 0.76
N LYS A 54 12.89 4.49 1.92
CA LYS A 54 14.18 5.12 2.21
C LYS A 54 15.33 4.12 2.06
N ASN A 55 15.20 2.94 2.65
CA ASN A 55 16.25 1.92 2.66
C ASN A 55 16.38 1.18 1.31
N SER A 56 15.39 1.33 0.43
CA SER A 56 15.44 0.88 -0.96
C SER A 56 16.06 1.93 -1.91
N GLY A 57 16.52 3.09 -1.39
CA GLY A 57 17.19 4.13 -2.18
C GLY A 57 16.27 5.15 -2.86
N PHE A 58 14.99 5.17 -2.50
CA PHE A 58 14.00 6.12 -3.03
C PHE A 58 13.78 7.31 -2.08
N THR A 59 13.23 8.40 -2.60
CA THR A 59 12.77 9.55 -1.81
C THR A 59 11.57 9.15 -0.95
N PRO A 60 11.68 9.22 0.39
CA PRO A 60 10.64 8.75 1.30
C PRO A 60 9.48 9.74 1.46
N PRO A 61 8.29 9.27 1.92
CA PRO A 61 7.08 10.09 2.03
C PRO A 61 7.24 11.38 2.86
N HIS A 62 8.05 11.35 3.93
CA HIS A 62 8.28 12.54 4.77
C HIS A 62 9.04 13.68 4.07
N GLN A 63 9.45 13.51 2.81
CA GLN A 63 10.06 14.56 1.97
C GLN A 63 9.14 15.03 0.84
N CYS A 64 7.92 14.49 0.73
CA CYS A 64 7.00 14.72 -0.40
C CYS A 64 5.72 15.48 -0.03
N GLY A 65 5.65 16.07 1.18
CA GLY A 65 4.46 16.79 1.65
C GLY A 65 3.40 15.88 2.27
N ARG A 66 2.15 16.00 1.81
CA ARG A 66 0.99 15.26 2.32
C ARG A 66 0.65 14.07 1.42
N ILE A 67 0.61 12.88 2.01
CA ILE A 67 0.31 11.61 1.36
C ILE A 67 -1.01 11.08 1.93
N THR A 68 -1.93 10.74 1.03
CA THR A 68 -3.19 10.08 1.38
C THR A 68 -3.27 8.76 0.65
N VAL A 69 -3.48 7.70 1.43
CA VAL A 69 -3.70 6.34 0.95
C VAL A 69 -5.14 5.97 1.24
N ASN A 70 -5.91 5.65 0.22
CA ASN A 70 -7.28 5.18 0.34
C ASN A 70 -7.34 3.68 0.01
N LEU A 71 -7.98 2.90 0.88
CA LEU A 71 -8.18 1.46 0.72
C LEU A 71 -9.66 1.18 0.43
N ALA A 72 -10.01 1.01 -0.84
CA ALA A 72 -11.38 0.72 -1.26
C ALA A 72 -11.61 -0.81 -1.37
N PRO A 73 -12.80 -1.34 -1.07
CA PRO A 73 -14.01 -0.61 -0.71
C PRO A 73 -14.05 -0.25 0.78
N ALA A 74 -14.59 0.91 1.15
CA ALA A 74 -14.44 1.45 2.51
C ALA A 74 -15.28 0.75 3.61
N ASP A 75 -16.16 -0.17 3.24
CA ASP A 75 -17.00 -1.00 4.11
C ASP A 75 -16.30 -2.30 4.56
N LEU A 76 -15.30 -2.75 3.82
CA LEU A 76 -14.49 -3.90 4.16
C LEU A 76 -13.36 -3.49 5.12
N GLN A 77 -13.26 -4.15 6.28
CA GLN A 77 -12.17 -3.94 7.23
C GLN A 77 -10.83 -4.46 6.67
N LYS A 78 -9.77 -3.65 6.76
CA LYS A 78 -8.41 -4.01 6.32
C LYS A 78 -7.58 -4.38 7.55
N SER A 79 -7.35 -5.67 7.73
CA SER A 79 -6.68 -6.23 8.92
C SER A 79 -5.51 -7.15 8.55
N SER A 80 -4.42 -6.58 8.04
CA SER A 80 -3.15 -7.27 7.78
C SER A 80 -2.14 -6.30 7.13
N PRO A 81 -0.82 -6.44 7.37
CA PRO A 81 0.22 -5.66 6.68
C PRO A 81 0.40 -6.00 5.19
N ILE A 82 -0.46 -6.86 4.62
CA ILE A 82 -0.47 -7.26 3.21
C ILE A 82 -0.47 -6.07 2.21
N TYR A 83 -0.90 -4.89 2.67
CA TYR A 83 -0.99 -3.69 1.84
C TYR A 83 0.31 -2.88 1.78
N ASP A 84 1.36 -3.25 2.52
CA ASP A 84 2.60 -2.45 2.56
C ASP A 84 3.23 -2.30 1.16
N VAL A 85 3.38 -3.41 0.42
CA VAL A 85 3.90 -3.41 -0.96
C VAL A 85 3.06 -2.56 -1.91
N PRO A 86 1.73 -2.78 -2.06
CA PRO A 86 0.93 -1.96 -2.97
C PRO A 86 0.88 -0.48 -2.57
N ILE A 87 0.94 -0.15 -1.27
CA ILE A 87 1.04 1.25 -0.82
C ILE A 87 2.37 1.87 -1.26
N ALA A 88 3.50 1.18 -1.06
CA ALA A 88 4.80 1.67 -1.48
C ALA A 88 4.88 1.86 -3.00
N LEU A 89 4.37 0.90 -3.77
CA LEU A 89 4.29 1.00 -5.23
C LEU A 89 3.43 2.18 -5.67
N GLY A 90 2.25 2.36 -5.06
CA GLY A 90 1.36 3.47 -5.37
C GLY A 90 2.05 4.81 -5.13
N PHE A 91 2.73 4.95 -3.99
CA PHE A 91 3.51 6.16 -3.70
C PHE A 91 4.64 6.41 -4.72
N LEU A 92 5.44 5.40 -5.05
CA LEU A 92 6.56 5.54 -6.00
C LEU A 92 6.08 5.90 -7.41
N VAL A 93 4.95 5.33 -7.85
CA VAL A 93 4.32 5.67 -9.13
C VAL A 93 3.76 7.09 -9.10
N THR A 94 3.03 7.47 -8.05
CA THR A 94 2.45 8.83 -7.92
C THR A 94 3.53 9.91 -7.87
N THR A 95 4.67 9.63 -7.25
CA THR A 95 5.82 10.55 -7.18
C THR A 95 6.75 10.48 -8.39
N GLY A 96 6.45 9.63 -9.38
CA GLY A 96 7.25 9.49 -10.61
C GLY A 96 8.62 8.83 -10.39
N GLN A 97 8.87 8.25 -9.23
CA GLN A 97 10.12 7.54 -8.90
C GLN A 97 10.19 6.15 -9.53
N LEU A 98 9.05 5.60 -9.94
CA LEU A 98 8.95 4.31 -10.61
C LEU A 98 8.03 4.40 -11.82
N SER A 99 8.48 3.86 -12.95
CA SER A 99 7.64 3.63 -14.13
C SER A 99 7.40 2.12 -14.27
N CYS A 100 6.18 1.68 -14.01
CA CYS A 100 5.82 0.27 -14.09
C CYS A 100 4.38 0.09 -14.57
N ARG A 101 4.17 -0.93 -15.41
CA ARG A 101 2.84 -1.32 -15.87
C ARG A 101 2.14 -2.13 -14.78
N MET A 102 1.07 -1.55 -14.23
CA MET A 102 0.23 -2.15 -13.19
C MET A 102 -1.02 -2.84 -13.76
N ASP A 103 -1.25 -2.71 -15.07
CA ASP A 103 -2.38 -3.34 -15.75
C ASP A 103 -2.42 -4.85 -15.49
N LYS A 104 -3.58 -5.36 -15.07
CA LYS A 104 -3.84 -6.80 -14.84
C LYS A 104 -2.86 -7.46 -13.87
N LYS A 105 -2.35 -6.72 -12.88
CA LYS A 105 -1.52 -7.25 -11.80
C LYS A 105 -2.16 -6.97 -10.46
N LEU A 106 -1.99 -7.90 -9.53
CA LEU A 106 -2.43 -7.79 -8.16
C LEU A 106 -1.21 -7.89 -7.25
N PHE A 107 -1.04 -6.92 -6.35
CA PHE A 107 0.13 -6.81 -5.50
C PHE A 107 -0.26 -7.00 -4.03
N VAL A 108 0.48 -7.88 -3.37
CA VAL A 108 0.30 -8.22 -1.95
C VAL A 108 1.67 -8.49 -1.34
N GLY A 109 1.89 -8.02 -0.12
CA GLY A 109 3.18 -8.22 0.56
C GLY A 109 3.35 -7.29 1.75
N GLU A 110 4.00 -7.80 2.80
CA GLU A 110 4.48 -7.00 3.92
C GLU A 110 5.88 -6.45 3.60
N LEU A 111 6.18 -5.24 4.08
CA LEU A 111 7.52 -4.67 3.98
C LEU A 111 8.19 -4.66 5.35
N ALA A 112 9.41 -5.19 5.39
CA ALA A 112 10.33 -4.93 6.49
C ALA A 112 10.90 -3.52 6.38
N LEU A 113 11.40 -2.98 7.49
CA LEU A 113 11.99 -1.64 7.53
C LEU A 113 13.20 -1.50 6.60
N ASP A 114 13.93 -2.58 6.30
CA ASP A 114 15.10 -2.59 5.42
C ASP A 114 14.75 -2.64 3.92
N GLY A 115 13.47 -2.69 3.56
CA GLY A 115 13.02 -2.78 2.17
C GLY A 115 12.79 -4.21 1.68
N THR A 116 13.06 -5.24 2.50
CA THR A 116 12.77 -6.63 2.12
C THR A 116 11.25 -6.90 2.13
N VAL A 117 10.80 -7.68 1.13
CA VAL A 117 9.41 -8.14 1.05
C VAL A 117 9.27 -9.43 1.85
N ARG A 118 8.31 -9.46 2.76
CA ARG A 118 8.00 -10.61 3.61
C ARG A 118 6.80 -11.39 3.10
N GLN A 119 6.75 -12.65 3.53
CA GLN A 119 5.61 -13.53 3.30
C GLN A 119 4.36 -12.97 3.99
N ILE A 120 3.21 -13.34 3.44
CA ILE A 120 1.90 -12.93 3.93
C ILE A 120 1.05 -14.15 4.25
N ASN A 121 0.13 -13.98 5.20
CA ASN A 121 -0.93 -14.95 5.45
C ASN A 121 -2.09 -14.73 4.48
N GLY A 122 -2.83 -15.81 4.18
CA GLY A 122 -4.00 -15.72 3.30
C GLY A 122 -3.69 -15.74 1.79
N ILE A 123 -2.47 -16.11 1.38
CA ILE A 123 -2.11 -16.14 -0.05
C ILE A 123 -2.96 -17.13 -0.86
N LEU A 124 -3.33 -18.28 -0.29
CA LEU A 124 -4.10 -19.31 -1.01
C LEU A 124 -5.48 -18.80 -1.48
N PRO A 125 -6.36 -18.26 -0.62
CA PRO A 125 -7.66 -17.74 -1.06
C PRO A 125 -7.53 -16.52 -1.99
N ILE A 126 -6.47 -15.73 -1.87
CA ILE A 126 -6.19 -14.61 -2.78
C ILE A 126 -5.86 -15.12 -4.19
N VAL A 127 -4.97 -16.11 -4.30
CA VAL A 127 -4.57 -16.69 -5.60
C VAL A 127 -5.72 -17.44 -6.26
N LEU A 128 -6.59 -18.09 -5.48
CA LEU A 128 -7.79 -18.75 -6.03
C LEU A 128 -8.81 -17.75 -6.60
N PHE A 129 -8.82 -16.53 -6.07
CA PHE A 129 -9.73 -15.46 -6.48
C PHE A 129 -9.22 -14.66 -7.70
N ALA A 130 -7.90 -14.45 -7.81
CA ALA A 130 -7.25 -13.58 -8.79
C ALA A 130 -7.17 -14.18 -10.21
#